data_AF-A0A9P5Y1D4-F1
#
_entry.id   AF-A0A9P5Y1D4-F1
#
_cell.length_a   1.000
_cell.length_b   1.000
_cell.length_c   1.000
_cell.angle_alpha   90.00
_cell.angle_beta   90.00
_cell.angle_gamma   90.00
#
_symmetry.space_group_name_H-M   'P 1'
#
loop_
_entity.id
_entity.type
_entity.pdbx_description
1 polymer ?
#
loop_
_entity_poly.entity_id
_entity_poly.type
_entity_poly.pdbx_seq_one_letter_code
_entity_poly.pdbx_strand_id
1 'polypeptide(L)'
;MIIVICPMVMNYPQRRLGKPENVTIRIRTEVLSFSGNGTGTSKFRNQNPVSNPFLVSLLILIRYTVNPGPQDYIVSDFYHQSIVGILREALSHPVQGLHFHYEPYELYWKRSNESNPIRVFGELYTSPVFLDAHKALQDSPPEPGCHLPRVVAGLMLSLDSTHLTSFGDTKIWPQYLFFGNYSKYRRCKPNCHLCHHVAYFQKLPDKFKDFASSITEGKNLDSNFITHCNRELLHAQLQIILDDKFLSAYQHGVVIACVDGLERRFFPRLFTYSADYPEK
;
A
#
# COMPACT_ATOMS: atom_id res chain seq x y z
N MET A 1 -8.59 14.81 8.07
CA MET A 1 -7.68 14.29 7.02
C MET A 1 -6.24 14.57 7.46
N ILE A 2 -5.64 13.66 8.22
CA ILE A 2 -4.24 13.78 8.62
C ILE A 2 -3.41 13.30 7.43
N ILE A 3 -2.70 14.21 6.77
CA ILE A 3 -1.64 13.83 5.83
C ILE A 3 -0.44 13.45 6.70
N VAL A 4 -0.28 12.15 6.97
CA VAL A 4 0.95 11.65 7.59
C VAL A 4 2.01 11.59 6.50
N ILE A 5 2.76 12.67 6.31
CA ILE A 5 4.09 12.59 5.70
C ILE A 5 5.03 12.08 6.80
N CYS A 6 4.95 10.79 7.09
CA CYS A 6 5.99 10.14 7.89
C CYS A 6 7.00 9.57 6.88
N PRO A 7 8.26 10.02 6.87
CA PRO A 7 9.30 9.24 6.25
C PRO A 7 9.28 7.90 6.97
N MET A 8 8.82 6.85 6.28
CA MET A 8 8.79 5.49 6.79
C MET A 8 10.23 5.00 6.86
N VAL A 9 10.99 5.53 7.82
CA VAL A 9 12.20 4.91 8.29
C VAL A 9 11.73 3.64 8.98
N MET A 10 11.96 2.50 8.35
CA MET A 10 11.81 1.17 8.92
C MET A 10 12.85 0.96 10.03
N ASN A 11 12.85 1.82 11.05
CA ASN A 11 13.57 1.61 12.29
C ASN A 11 12.55 1.10 13.29
N TYR A 12 12.62 -0.20 13.59
CA TYR A 12 11.92 -0.81 14.72
C TYR A 12 12.20 0.01 15.99
N PRO A 13 11.23 0.73 16.57
CA PRO A 13 11.40 1.34 17.87
C PRO A 13 11.21 0.24 18.91
N GLN A 14 12.32 -0.29 19.44
CA GLN A 14 12.32 -0.93 20.74
C GLN A 14 12.07 0.17 21.79
N ARG A 15 10.83 0.34 22.28
CA ARG A 15 10.59 1.02 23.57
C ARG A 15 9.20 0.81 24.20
N ARG A 16 9.28 0.25 25.41
CA ARG A 16 8.43 0.32 26.63
C ARG A 16 6.91 0.31 26.44
N LEU A 17 6.38 -0.92 26.47
CA LEU A 17 5.00 -1.26 26.80
C LEU A 17 4.67 -0.85 28.25
N GLY A 18 3.67 0.03 28.41
CA GLY A 18 2.79 -0.01 29.56
C GLY A 18 1.82 -1.18 29.38
N LYS A 19 1.73 -2.05 30.39
CA LYS A 19 1.06 -3.36 30.43
C LYS A 19 -0.44 -3.30 30.06
N PRO A 20 -1.00 -4.37 29.46
CA PRO A 20 -1.39 -5.57 30.21
C PRO A 20 -0.51 -6.80 29.92
N GLU A 21 -0.11 -7.55 30.96
CA GLU A 21 1.02 -8.52 30.91
C GLU A 21 0.78 -9.90 30.29
N ASN A 22 -0.42 -10.20 29.81
CA ASN A 22 -0.78 -11.61 29.65
C ASN A 22 -0.77 -12.13 28.21
N VAL A 23 -0.66 -11.24 27.21
CA VAL A 23 -0.77 -11.61 25.80
C VAL A 23 0.25 -10.88 24.92
N THR A 24 0.96 -11.59 24.05
CA THR A 24 1.85 -11.00 23.02
C THR A 24 1.44 -11.49 21.64
N ILE A 25 1.21 -10.59 20.68
CA ILE A 25 0.80 -10.95 19.32
C ILE A 25 2.02 -10.96 18.39
N ARG A 26 2.15 -11.98 17.54
CA ARG A 26 3.06 -11.99 16.38
C ARG A 26 2.29 -12.34 15.12
N ILE A 27 2.81 -12.00 13.96
CA ILE A 27 2.17 -12.30 12.67
C ILE A 27 3.01 -13.34 11.95
N ARG A 28 2.36 -14.34 11.37
CA ARG A 28 2.94 -15.26 10.40
C ARG A 28 2.12 -15.19 9.11
N THR A 29 2.80 -14.99 7.99
CA THR A 29 2.20 -15.05 6.66
C THR A 29 2.55 -16.40 6.03
N GLU A 30 1.57 -17.10 5.49
CA GLU A 30 1.79 -18.33 4.74
C GLU A 30 1.17 -18.21 3.35
N VAL A 31 1.96 -18.59 2.34
CA VAL A 31 1.51 -18.68 0.94
C VAL A 31 0.99 -20.09 0.72
N LEU A 32 -0.33 -20.25 0.54
CA LEU A 32 -0.89 -21.53 0.12
C LEU A 32 -0.84 -21.63 -1.40
N SER A 33 -0.15 -22.65 -1.91
CA SER A 33 -0.22 -23.01 -3.33
C SER A 33 -1.38 -24.00 -3.52
N PHE A 34 -2.43 -23.58 -4.22
CA PHE A 34 -3.49 -24.48 -4.65
C PHE A 34 -3.45 -24.64 -6.17
N SER A 35 -3.35 -25.88 -6.65
CA SER A 35 -3.71 -26.22 -8.02
C SER A 35 -5.20 -26.55 -8.05
N GLY A 36 -6.04 -25.62 -8.52
CA GLY A 36 -7.49 -25.85 -8.56
C GLY A 36 -8.22 -24.90 -9.50
N ASN A 37 -8.82 -25.47 -10.55
CA ASN A 37 -9.72 -24.79 -11.49
C ASN A 37 -11.02 -24.37 -10.78
N GLY A 38 -11.37 -23.09 -10.81
CA GLY A 38 -12.61 -22.61 -10.17
C GLY A 38 -13.05 -21.23 -10.65
N THR A 39 -14.18 -21.23 -11.35
CA THR A 39 -14.94 -20.09 -11.87
C THR A 39 -15.54 -19.22 -10.75
N GLY A 40 -15.17 -17.93 -10.70
CA GLY A 40 -15.76 -16.94 -9.80
C GLY A 40 -15.81 -15.56 -10.48
N THR A 41 -16.95 -14.88 -10.38
CA THR A 41 -17.26 -13.64 -11.11
C THR A 41 -16.38 -12.45 -10.70
N SER A 42 -15.80 -11.80 -11.71
CA SER A 42 -14.72 -10.81 -11.60
C SER A 42 -15.17 -9.46 -11.05
N LYS A 43 -14.48 -8.96 -9.99
CA LYS A 43 -14.51 -7.54 -9.58
C LYS A 43 -13.21 -6.77 -9.83
N PHE A 44 -12.22 -7.38 -10.50
CA PHE A 44 -11.05 -6.68 -11.02
C PHE A 44 -11.19 -6.54 -12.53
N ARG A 45 -11.05 -5.33 -13.06
CA ARG A 45 -11.14 -5.09 -14.51
C ARG A 45 -9.84 -5.58 -15.15
N ASN A 46 -9.96 -6.57 -16.05
CA ASN A 46 -8.92 -7.04 -16.97
C ASN A 46 -7.61 -7.59 -16.39
N GLN A 47 -7.69 -8.47 -15.41
CA GLN A 47 -6.66 -9.49 -15.14
C GLN A 47 -7.28 -10.58 -14.25
N ASN A 48 -6.88 -11.85 -14.46
CA ASN A 48 -7.09 -12.86 -13.44
C ASN A 48 -6.46 -12.32 -12.16
N PRO A 49 -7.21 -12.04 -11.08
CA PRO A 49 -6.57 -11.68 -9.84
C PRO A 49 -5.63 -12.83 -9.51
N VAL A 50 -4.37 -12.52 -9.20
CA VAL A 50 -3.52 -13.47 -8.48
C VAL A 50 -4.16 -13.60 -7.10
N SER A 51 -5.24 -14.37 -7.05
CA SER A 51 -5.90 -14.83 -5.84
C SER A 51 -5.06 -15.99 -5.35
N ASN A 52 -3.82 -15.71 -4.95
CA ASN A 52 -3.16 -16.62 -4.05
C ASN A 52 -3.86 -16.40 -2.72
N PRO A 53 -4.59 -17.39 -2.16
CA PRO A 53 -5.15 -17.24 -0.83
C PRO A 53 -3.97 -17.07 0.13
N PHE A 54 -3.78 -15.84 0.61
CA PHE A 54 -2.87 -15.57 1.70
C PHE A 54 -3.64 -15.79 3.01
N LEU A 55 -3.05 -16.59 3.89
CA LEU A 55 -3.50 -16.67 5.26
C LEU A 55 -2.72 -15.64 6.08
N VAL A 56 -3.45 -14.80 6.79
CA VAL A 56 -2.86 -14.01 7.88
C VAL A 56 -3.09 -14.78 9.17
N SER A 57 -2.00 -15.29 9.75
CA SER A 57 -2.02 -15.93 11.07
C SER A 57 -1.60 -14.92 12.14
N LEU A 58 -2.50 -14.65 13.08
CA LEU A 58 -2.19 -13.92 14.31
C LEU A 58 -1.80 -14.92 15.39
N LEU A 59 -0.53 -14.91 15.76
CA LEU A 59 0.05 -15.69 16.84
C LEU A 59 -0.19 -15.01 18.18
N ILE A 60 -1.08 -15.54 19.00
CA ILE A 60 -1.45 -14.97 20.30
C ILE A 60 -0.74 -15.77 21.39
N LEU A 61 0.28 -15.19 22.02
CA LEU A 61 1.07 -15.82 23.08
C LEU A 61 0.41 -15.56 24.43
N ILE A 62 -0.16 -16.58 25.04
CA ILE A 62 -0.83 -16.47 26.34
C ILE A 62 0.02 -17.10 27.43
N ARG A 63 0.35 -16.31 28.47
CA ARG A 63 1.27 -16.74 29.53
C ARG A 63 0.58 -17.45 30.70
N TYR A 64 -0.72 -17.25 30.92
CA TYR A 64 -1.44 -17.68 32.13
C TYR A 64 -2.85 -18.22 31.83
N THR A 65 -2.95 -19.31 31.06
CA THR A 65 -4.19 -20.07 30.77
C THR A 65 -3.93 -21.58 30.69
N VAL A 66 -4.98 -22.40 30.63
CA VAL A 66 -4.94 -23.87 30.61
C VAL A 66 -4.09 -24.44 29.47
N ASN A 67 -4.04 -23.75 28.32
CA ASN A 67 -3.19 -24.09 27.19
C ASN A 67 -2.21 -22.93 26.89
N PRO A 68 -1.15 -22.77 27.69
CA PRO A 68 -0.19 -21.69 27.49
C PRO A 68 0.60 -21.96 26.20
N GLY A 69 0.79 -20.92 25.40
CA GLY A 69 1.52 -21.03 24.15
C GLY A 69 0.95 -20.17 23.02
N PRO A 70 1.55 -20.28 21.83
CA PRO A 70 1.10 -19.55 20.65
C PRO A 70 -0.20 -20.15 20.09
N GLN A 71 -1.20 -19.30 19.86
CA GLN A 71 -2.46 -19.67 19.20
C GLN A 71 -2.57 -18.94 17.86
N ASP A 72 -2.84 -19.66 16.78
CA ASP A 72 -3.01 -19.05 15.45
C ASP A 72 -4.48 -18.75 15.17
N TYR A 73 -4.77 -17.51 14.79
CA TYR A 73 -6.04 -17.14 14.17
C TYR A 73 -5.85 -16.85 12.69
N ILE A 74 -6.56 -17.59 11.84
CA ILE A 74 -6.46 -17.49 10.39
C ILE A 74 -7.55 -16.56 9.87
N VAL A 75 -7.15 -15.49 9.18
CA VAL A 75 -8.03 -14.66 8.35
C VAL A 75 -7.85 -15.09 6.89
N SER A 76 -8.91 -15.58 6.24
CA SER A 76 -8.86 -16.07 4.85
C SER A 76 -9.06 -14.95 3.83
N ASP A 77 -8.61 -15.21 2.59
CA ASP A 77 -8.98 -14.51 1.35
C ASP A 77 -8.63 -13.01 1.27
N PHE A 78 -7.34 -12.69 1.46
CA PHE A 78 -6.84 -11.34 1.20
C PHE A 78 -6.63 -11.07 -0.30
N TYR A 79 -7.54 -10.30 -0.90
CA TYR A 79 -7.45 -9.90 -2.32
C TYR A 79 -6.51 -8.72 -2.51
N HIS A 80 -5.46 -8.91 -3.29
CA HIS A 80 -4.51 -7.86 -3.63
C HIS A 80 -3.89 -8.03 -5.03
N GLN A 81 -3.19 -7.01 -5.46
CA GLN A 81 -2.40 -6.96 -6.69
C GLN A 81 -0.99 -6.44 -6.40
N SER A 82 -0.04 -6.82 -7.24
CA SER A 82 1.34 -6.32 -7.13
C SER A 82 1.41 -4.85 -7.55
N ILE A 83 1.98 -3.98 -6.70
CA ILE A 83 2.24 -2.58 -7.04
C ILE A 83 3.14 -2.47 -8.28
N VAL A 84 4.15 -3.36 -8.39
CA VAL A 84 5.02 -3.42 -9.57
C VAL A 84 4.23 -3.84 -10.82
N GLY A 85 3.28 -4.77 -10.67
CA GLY A 85 2.36 -5.15 -11.74
C GLY A 85 1.52 -3.97 -12.23
N ILE A 86 0.91 -3.23 -11.30
CA ILE A 86 0.13 -2.02 -11.60
C ILE A 86 1.00 -0.97 -12.32
N LEU A 87 2.23 -0.75 -11.86
CA LEU A 87 3.16 0.19 -12.48
C LEU A 87 3.49 -0.22 -13.93
N ARG A 88 3.77 -1.51 -14.16
CA ARG A 88 4.01 -2.04 -15.52
C ARG A 88 2.79 -1.86 -16.41
N GLU A 89 1.60 -2.14 -15.91
CA GLU A 89 0.36 -1.95 -16.66
C GLU A 89 0.15 -0.47 -17.03
N ALA A 90 0.27 0.45 -16.06
CA ALA A 90 0.06 1.87 -16.30
C ALA A 90 1.03 2.45 -17.36
N LEU A 91 2.28 1.99 -17.35
CA LEU A 91 3.31 2.48 -18.28
C LEU A 91 3.28 1.80 -19.67
N SER A 92 2.78 0.57 -19.75
CA SER A 92 2.61 -0.14 -21.02
C SER A 92 1.27 0.19 -21.71
N HIS A 93 0.30 0.72 -20.96
CA HIS A 93 -1.00 1.10 -21.49
C HIS A 93 -0.87 2.32 -22.43
N PRO A 94 -1.33 2.24 -23.71
CA PRO A 94 -1.14 3.29 -24.71
C PRO A 94 -1.60 4.68 -24.27
N VAL A 95 -2.78 4.78 -23.64
CA VAL A 95 -3.32 6.07 -23.18
C VAL A 95 -2.68 6.56 -21.87
N GLN A 96 -2.40 5.67 -20.92
CA GLN A 96 -1.89 6.08 -19.61
C GLN A 96 -0.40 6.42 -19.70
N GLY A 97 0.42 5.62 -20.39
CA GLY A 97 1.84 5.86 -20.57
C GLY A 97 2.15 7.22 -21.22
N LEU A 98 1.33 7.68 -22.16
CA LEU A 98 1.51 8.96 -22.86
C LEU A 98 1.42 10.20 -21.95
N HIS A 99 0.78 10.07 -20.78
CA HIS A 99 0.54 11.19 -19.87
C HIS A 99 1.36 11.09 -18.58
N PHE A 100 2.26 10.12 -18.48
CA PHE A 100 3.12 9.93 -17.33
C PHE A 100 4.31 10.90 -17.39
N HIS A 101 4.49 11.74 -16.38
CA HIS A 101 5.65 12.63 -16.31
C HIS A 101 6.87 11.87 -15.76
N TYR A 102 7.88 11.67 -16.60
CA TYR A 102 9.12 10.99 -16.23
C TYR A 102 10.09 11.92 -15.47
N GLU A 103 10.19 13.16 -15.92
CA GLU A 103 11.09 14.17 -15.37
C GLU A 103 10.31 15.22 -14.57
N PRO A 104 10.77 15.59 -13.37
CA PRO A 104 10.19 16.69 -12.63
C PRO A 104 10.69 18.04 -13.14
N TYR A 105 9.95 19.10 -12.83
CA TYR A 105 10.33 20.46 -13.20
C TYR A 105 9.73 21.48 -12.25
N GLU A 106 10.37 22.63 -12.14
CA GLU A 106 9.79 23.77 -11.44
C GLU A 106 8.87 24.53 -12.39
N LEU A 107 7.65 24.82 -11.94
CA LEU A 107 6.70 25.61 -12.71
C LEU A 107 6.69 27.03 -12.16
N TYR A 108 6.85 28.01 -13.04
CA TYR A 108 6.83 29.43 -12.70
C TYR A 108 5.75 30.14 -13.50
N TRP A 109 5.00 31.02 -12.84
CA TRP A 109 4.04 31.92 -13.47
C TRP A 109 4.58 33.34 -13.45
N LYS A 110 4.50 34.02 -14.59
CA LYS A 110 4.92 35.42 -14.73
C LYS A 110 3.80 36.21 -15.38
N ARG A 111 3.35 37.26 -14.70
CA ARG A 111 2.43 38.24 -15.30
C ARG A 111 3.23 39.18 -16.20
N SER A 112 2.65 39.59 -17.34
CA SER A 112 3.35 40.41 -18.35
C SER A 112 4.00 41.69 -17.79
N ASN A 113 3.47 42.23 -16.70
CA ASN A 113 3.91 43.51 -16.12
C ASN A 113 4.79 43.34 -14.87
N GLU A 114 5.09 42.10 -14.46
CA GLU A 114 5.90 41.82 -13.27
C GLU A 114 7.27 41.27 -13.67
N SER A 115 8.33 41.75 -13.04
CA SER A 115 9.71 41.32 -13.33
C SER A 115 10.01 39.93 -12.78
N ASN A 116 9.45 39.60 -11.60
CA ASN A 116 9.79 38.39 -10.87
C ASN A 116 8.74 37.28 -11.07
N PRO A 117 9.14 36.11 -11.57
CA PRO A 117 8.23 34.97 -11.68
C PRO A 117 7.90 34.39 -10.30
N ILE A 118 6.67 33.91 -10.12
CA ILE A 118 6.18 33.26 -8.90
C ILE A 118 6.18 31.75 -9.11
N ARG A 119 6.72 30.99 -8.15
CA ARG A 119 6.70 29.52 -8.18
C ARG A 119 5.28 28.99 -7.99
N VAL A 120 4.84 28.12 -8.88
CA VAL A 120 3.52 27.48 -8.87
C VAL A 120 3.64 26.09 -8.24
N PHE A 121 2.85 25.87 -7.19
CA PHE A 121 2.72 24.56 -6.54
C PHE A 121 1.36 23.98 -6.90
N GLY A 122 1.33 22.77 -7.44
CA GLY A 122 0.05 22.21 -7.90
C GLY A 122 0.05 20.74 -8.24
N GLU A 123 1.20 20.16 -8.57
CA GLU A 123 1.36 18.75 -8.92
C GLU A 123 2.48 18.13 -8.08
N LEU A 124 2.45 16.81 -7.88
CA LEU A 124 3.50 16.15 -7.11
C LEU A 124 4.83 16.21 -7.86
N TYR A 125 4.85 15.94 -9.17
CA TYR A 125 6.06 16.00 -10.00
C TYR A 125 6.65 17.42 -10.18
N THR A 126 5.96 18.47 -9.72
CA THR A 126 6.53 19.83 -9.64
C THR A 126 6.85 20.28 -8.21
N SER A 127 6.60 19.42 -7.23
CA SER A 127 6.82 19.74 -5.81
C SER A 127 8.30 19.62 -5.44
N PRO A 128 8.81 20.47 -4.50
CA PRO A 128 10.19 20.39 -4.03
C PRO A 128 10.59 18.97 -3.60
N VAL A 129 9.70 18.29 -2.87
CA VAL A 129 9.95 16.92 -2.35
C VAL A 129 10.18 15.92 -3.50
N PHE A 130 9.45 16.04 -4.62
CA PHE A 130 9.66 15.17 -5.77
C PHE A 130 10.93 15.52 -6.52
N LEU A 131 11.25 16.80 -6.68
CA LEU A 131 12.53 17.24 -7.26
C LEU A 131 13.70 16.71 -6.43
N ASP A 132 13.65 16.82 -5.10
CA ASP A 132 14.69 16.34 -4.19
C ASP A 132 14.84 14.82 -4.27
N ALA A 133 13.72 14.08 -4.27
CA ALA A 133 13.74 12.62 -4.40
C ALA A 133 14.31 12.16 -5.75
N HIS A 134 13.97 12.87 -6.84
CA HIS A 134 14.50 12.58 -8.16
C HIS A 134 15.99 12.93 -8.25
N LYS A 135 16.41 14.08 -7.71
CA LYS A 135 17.82 14.48 -7.65
C LYS A 135 18.65 13.47 -6.85
N ALA A 136 18.18 13.07 -5.67
CA ALA A 136 18.85 12.06 -4.86
C ALA A 136 18.98 10.71 -5.60
N LEU A 137 18.00 10.34 -6.42
CA LEU A 137 18.11 9.16 -7.29
C LEU A 137 19.16 9.36 -8.39
N GLN A 138 19.25 10.54 -8.99
CA GLN A 138 20.28 10.80 -10.02
C GLN A 138 21.70 10.86 -9.42
N ASP A 139 21.84 11.37 -8.21
CA ASP A 139 23.12 11.47 -7.51
C ASP A 139 23.56 10.12 -6.91
N SER A 140 22.67 9.12 -6.79
CA SER A 140 23.03 7.80 -6.28
C SER A 140 23.82 6.97 -7.31
N PRO A 141 24.62 5.98 -6.88
CA PRO A 141 25.26 5.04 -7.80
C PRO A 141 24.21 4.35 -8.69
N PRO A 142 24.46 4.22 -10.01
CA PRO A 142 23.58 3.44 -10.88
C PRO A 142 23.71 1.94 -10.59
N GLU A 143 22.69 1.18 -10.97
CA GLU A 143 22.74 -0.28 -10.92
C GLU A 143 23.87 -0.82 -11.81
N PRO A 144 24.67 -1.80 -11.36
CA PRO A 144 25.79 -2.34 -12.13
C PRO A 144 25.38 -2.77 -13.54
N GLY A 145 26.07 -2.26 -14.56
CA GLY A 145 25.79 -2.56 -15.96
C GLY A 145 24.50 -1.96 -16.53
N CYS A 146 23.80 -1.10 -15.80
CA CYS A 146 22.58 -0.44 -16.25
C CYS A 146 22.85 1.02 -16.64
N HIS A 147 22.58 1.36 -17.90
CA HIS A 147 22.70 2.73 -18.42
C HIS A 147 21.36 3.39 -18.77
N LEU A 148 20.25 2.76 -18.38
CA LEU A 148 18.92 3.26 -18.66
C LEU A 148 18.61 4.54 -17.86
N PRO A 149 17.79 5.46 -18.42
CA PRO A 149 17.27 6.59 -17.65
C PRO A 149 16.55 6.11 -16.38
N ARG A 150 16.85 6.75 -15.25
CA ARG A 150 16.25 6.44 -13.96
C ARG A 150 15.10 7.39 -13.68
N VAL A 151 13.94 6.85 -13.35
CA VAL A 151 12.72 7.64 -13.14
C VAL A 151 12.13 7.34 -11.77
N VAL A 152 11.71 8.38 -11.06
CA VAL A 152 10.91 8.20 -9.83
C VAL A 152 9.45 7.93 -10.21
N ALA A 153 8.90 6.82 -9.73
CA ALA A 153 7.46 6.56 -9.77
C ALA A 153 6.85 6.92 -8.41
N GLY A 154 6.20 8.07 -8.33
CA GLY A 154 5.63 8.58 -7.08
C GLY A 154 4.35 7.86 -6.71
N LEU A 155 4.37 7.08 -5.64
CA LEU A 155 3.23 6.35 -5.12
C LEU A 155 2.43 7.23 -4.16
N MET A 156 1.13 7.34 -4.42
CA MET A 156 0.16 7.98 -3.56
C MET A 156 -0.89 6.96 -3.15
N LEU A 157 -0.76 6.45 -1.94
CA LEU A 157 -1.62 5.43 -1.38
C LEU A 157 -2.72 6.05 -0.51
N SER A 158 -3.95 5.56 -0.65
CA SER A 158 -5.05 5.91 0.25
C SER A 158 -5.93 4.71 0.61
N LEU A 159 -6.32 4.60 1.88
CA LEU A 159 -7.18 3.55 2.43
C LEU A 159 -8.41 4.21 3.06
N ASP A 160 -9.60 3.97 2.50
CA ASP A 160 -10.87 4.49 3.03
C ASP A 160 -11.88 3.38 3.31
N SER A 161 -12.85 3.67 4.18
CA SER A 161 -14.01 2.81 4.38
C SER A 161 -15.03 3.07 3.28
N THR A 162 -15.35 2.06 2.47
CA THR A 162 -16.42 2.16 1.48
C THR A 162 -17.60 1.27 1.89
N HIS A 163 -18.82 1.82 1.93
CA HIS A 163 -20.05 1.05 2.13
C HIS A 163 -20.42 0.33 0.83
N LEU A 164 -20.64 -0.99 0.90
CA LEU A 164 -20.92 -1.80 -0.29
C LEU A 164 -22.38 -1.70 -0.77
N THR A 165 -23.29 -1.37 0.14
CA THR A 165 -24.74 -1.42 -0.07
C THR A 165 -25.44 -0.25 0.60
N SER A 166 -26.49 0.30 -0.02
CA SER A 166 -27.38 1.29 0.61
C SER A 166 -28.19 0.71 1.78
N PHE A 167 -28.34 -0.61 1.82
CA PHE A 167 -28.99 -1.37 2.89
C PHE A 167 -28.04 -2.48 3.36
N GLY A 168 -27.45 -2.31 4.53
CA GLY A 168 -26.50 -3.25 5.14
C GLY A 168 -25.21 -2.59 5.61
N ASP A 169 -24.66 -3.05 6.74
CA ASP A 169 -23.46 -2.50 7.38
C ASP A 169 -22.13 -3.07 6.85
N THR A 170 -22.16 -3.74 5.70
CA THR A 170 -20.94 -4.35 5.13
C THR A 170 -20.03 -3.27 4.55
N LYS A 171 -18.91 -3.03 5.24
CA LYS A 171 -17.85 -2.10 4.83
C LYS A 171 -16.69 -2.88 4.22
N ILE A 172 -16.18 -2.40 3.10
CA ILE A 172 -14.89 -2.83 2.53
C ILE A 172 -13.85 -1.73 2.71
N TRP A 173 -12.59 -2.12 2.70
CA TRP A 173 -11.45 -1.24 2.92
C TRP A 173 -10.50 -1.27 1.71
N PRO A 174 -10.90 -0.65 0.59
CA PRO A 174 -10.04 -0.59 -0.59
C PRO A 174 -8.79 0.26 -0.32
N GLN A 175 -7.63 -0.31 -0.63
CA GLN A 175 -6.39 0.41 -0.78
C GLN A 175 -6.28 0.88 -2.23
N TYR A 176 -6.35 2.18 -2.43
CA TYR A 176 -6.12 2.81 -3.72
C TYR A 176 -4.66 3.20 -3.88
N LEU A 177 -4.20 3.17 -5.13
CA LEU A 177 -2.93 3.70 -5.59
C LEU A 177 -3.16 4.66 -6.75
N PHE A 178 -2.60 5.86 -6.61
CA PHE A 178 -2.38 6.79 -7.70
C PHE A 178 -0.89 7.00 -7.92
N PHE A 179 -0.50 7.21 -9.18
CA PHE A 179 0.83 7.72 -9.49
C PHE A 179 0.83 9.24 -9.50
N GLY A 180 1.65 9.84 -8.65
CA GLY A 180 1.83 11.29 -8.58
C GLY A 180 2.51 11.88 -9.81
N ASN A 181 2.97 11.05 -10.74
CA ASN A 181 3.47 11.41 -12.08
C ASN A 181 2.33 11.81 -13.05
N TYR A 182 1.07 11.57 -12.69
CA TYR A 182 -0.09 12.06 -13.43
C TYR A 182 -0.61 13.36 -12.83
N SER A 183 -1.04 14.28 -13.70
CA SER A 183 -1.65 15.53 -13.24
C SER A 183 -2.91 15.23 -12.43
N LYS A 184 -3.17 16.04 -11.41
CA LYS A 184 -4.36 15.91 -10.56
C LYS A 184 -5.64 15.97 -11.38
N TYR A 185 -5.66 16.74 -12.46
CA TYR A 185 -6.82 16.85 -13.35
C TYR A 185 -7.17 15.52 -14.03
N ARG A 186 -6.17 14.71 -14.37
CA ARG A 186 -6.42 13.37 -14.93
C ARG A 186 -6.75 12.36 -13.84
N ARG A 187 -6.05 12.41 -12.70
CA ARG A 187 -6.34 11.53 -11.56
C ARG A 187 -7.78 11.70 -11.06
N CYS A 188 -8.28 12.93 -11.04
CA CYS A 188 -9.66 13.24 -10.65
C CYS A 188 -10.70 12.98 -11.75
N LYS A 189 -10.30 12.46 -12.92
CA LYS A 189 -11.21 12.17 -14.02
C LYS A 189 -11.46 10.65 -14.09
N PRO A 190 -12.65 10.15 -13.69
CA PRO A 190 -12.90 8.71 -13.59
C PRO A 190 -12.66 7.94 -14.89
N ASN A 191 -12.96 8.55 -16.04
CA ASN A 191 -12.77 7.92 -17.35
C ASN A 191 -11.30 7.76 -17.77
N CYS A 192 -10.34 8.34 -17.03
CA CYS A 192 -8.92 8.11 -17.24
C CYS A 192 -8.43 6.82 -16.55
N HIS A 193 -9.21 6.24 -15.64
CA HIS A 193 -8.91 4.97 -14.96
C HIS A 193 -7.52 4.94 -14.28
N LEU A 194 -7.11 6.07 -13.67
CA LEU A 194 -5.82 6.22 -12.99
C LEU A 194 -5.86 5.92 -11.48
N CYS A 195 -7.03 5.54 -10.97
CA CYS A 195 -7.23 5.06 -9.62
C CYS A 195 -7.12 3.53 -9.64
N HIS A 196 -6.01 3.00 -9.15
CA HIS A 196 -5.77 1.56 -9.13
C HIS A 196 -6.16 0.98 -7.77
N HIS A 197 -6.90 -0.13 -7.76
CA HIS A 197 -7.16 -0.88 -6.53
C HIS A 197 -5.99 -1.84 -6.28
N VAL A 198 -5.26 -1.63 -5.18
CA VAL A 198 -4.15 -2.49 -4.79
C VAL A 198 -4.63 -3.67 -3.95
N ALA A 199 -5.53 -3.44 -3.01
CA ALA A 199 -6.02 -4.49 -2.13
C ALA A 199 -7.39 -4.16 -1.52
N TYR A 200 -8.05 -5.18 -0.98
CA TYR A 200 -9.23 -5.02 -0.13
C TYR A 200 -8.91 -5.54 1.27
N PHE A 201 -8.63 -4.60 2.17
CA PHE A 201 -8.28 -4.92 3.55
C PHE A 201 -9.44 -5.58 4.29
N GLN A 202 -9.10 -6.66 4.98
CA GLN A 202 -9.95 -7.40 5.88
C GLN A 202 -9.86 -6.84 7.29
N LYS A 203 -10.99 -6.90 7.99
CA LYS A 203 -11.08 -6.68 9.42
C LYS A 203 -11.14 -8.01 10.15
N LEU A 204 -10.87 -7.99 11.44
CA LEU A 204 -11.17 -9.14 12.28
C LEU A 204 -12.68 -9.40 12.24
N PRO A 205 -13.12 -10.62 11.88
CA PRO A 205 -14.53 -10.97 11.86
C PRO A 205 -15.06 -11.05 13.30
N ASP A 206 -16.38 -10.92 13.49
CA ASP A 206 -16.99 -10.97 14.83
C ASP A 206 -16.65 -12.27 15.59
N LYS A 207 -16.52 -13.39 14.85
CA LYS A 207 -16.09 -14.70 15.37
C LYS A 207 -14.71 -14.67 16.04
N PHE A 208 -13.87 -13.66 15.77
CA PHE A 208 -12.59 -13.49 16.45
C PHE A 208 -12.78 -13.24 17.95
N LYS A 209 -13.85 -12.55 18.36
CA LYS A 209 -14.13 -12.30 19.79
C LYS A 209 -14.44 -13.59 20.53
N ASP A 210 -15.15 -14.51 19.89
CA ASP A 210 -15.46 -15.83 20.45
C ASP A 210 -14.18 -16.65 20.60
N PHE A 211 -13.33 -16.66 19.57
CA PHE A 211 -12.00 -17.29 19.62
C PHE A 211 -11.15 -16.69 20.76
N ALA A 212 -11.03 -15.37 20.79
CA ALA A 212 -10.25 -14.66 21.80
C ALA A 212 -10.80 -14.89 23.23
N SER A 213 -12.11 -15.00 23.41
CA SER A 213 -12.71 -15.29 24.72
C SER A 213 -12.48 -16.74 25.16
N SER A 214 -12.47 -17.68 24.20
CA SER A 214 -12.18 -19.09 24.47
C SER A 214 -10.75 -19.31 24.95
N ILE A 215 -9.79 -18.55 24.42
CA ILE A 215 -8.38 -18.65 24.79
C ILE A 215 -8.04 -17.89 26.08
N THR A 216 -8.82 -16.87 26.46
CA THR A 216 -8.63 -16.08 27.71
C THR A 216 -9.47 -16.57 28.88
N GLU A 217 -10.17 -17.72 28.76
CA GLU A 217 -11.05 -18.30 29.79
C GLU A 217 -12.13 -17.32 30.27
N GLY A 218 -12.71 -16.55 29.33
CA GLY A 218 -13.77 -15.59 29.65
C GLY A 218 -13.30 -14.34 30.41
N LYS A 219 -11.99 -14.12 30.56
CA LYS A 219 -11.48 -12.80 30.99
C LYS A 219 -11.83 -11.78 29.92
N ASN A 220 -12.43 -10.66 30.35
CA ASN A 220 -12.81 -9.57 29.47
C ASN A 220 -11.62 -9.18 28.56
N LEU A 221 -11.84 -9.31 27.25
CA LEU A 221 -10.92 -8.80 26.25
C LEU A 221 -10.96 -7.28 26.34
N ASP A 222 -9.88 -6.70 26.85
CA ASP A 222 -9.73 -5.26 26.91
C ASP A 222 -9.86 -4.66 25.50
N SER A 223 -10.44 -3.46 25.38
CA SER A 223 -10.54 -2.76 24.09
C SER A 223 -9.16 -2.59 23.46
N ASN A 224 -8.12 -2.36 24.28
CA ASN A 224 -6.73 -2.29 23.85
C ASN A 224 -6.23 -3.58 23.18
N PHE A 225 -6.71 -4.75 23.62
CA PHE A 225 -6.34 -6.02 23.00
C PHE A 225 -6.91 -6.14 21.60
N ILE A 226 -8.19 -5.80 21.40
CA ILE A 226 -8.83 -5.83 20.08
C ILE A 226 -8.22 -4.79 19.15
N THR A 227 -7.95 -3.56 19.64
CA THR A 227 -7.20 -2.53 18.90
C THR A 227 -5.82 -3.04 18.47
N HIS A 228 -5.08 -3.71 19.37
CA HIS A 228 -3.80 -4.30 19.04
C HIS A 228 -3.94 -5.36 17.93
N CYS A 229 -4.90 -6.29 18.03
CA CYS A 229 -5.12 -7.32 17.00
C CYS A 229 -5.47 -6.70 15.63
N ASN A 230 -6.32 -5.67 15.60
CA ASN A 230 -6.69 -4.97 14.37
C ASN A 230 -5.47 -4.29 13.71
N ARG A 231 -4.59 -3.69 14.52
CA ARG A 231 -3.34 -3.09 14.03
C ARG A 231 -2.39 -4.14 13.47
N GLU A 232 -2.20 -5.26 14.17
CA GLU A 232 -1.35 -6.34 13.68
C GLU A 232 -1.90 -6.94 12.37
N LEU A 233 -3.23 -7.13 12.25
CA LEU A 233 -3.85 -7.55 11.00
C LEU A 233 -3.63 -6.54 9.85
N LEU A 234 -3.72 -5.24 10.12
CA LEU A 234 -3.41 -4.20 9.13
C LEU A 234 -1.95 -4.30 8.66
N HIS A 235 -1.00 -4.44 9.60
CA HIS A 235 0.41 -4.55 9.29
C HIS A 235 0.74 -5.81 8.49
N ALA A 236 0.11 -6.94 8.83
CA ALA A 236 0.25 -8.20 8.10
C ALA A 236 -0.17 -8.05 6.63
N GLN A 237 -1.31 -7.41 6.40
CA GLN A 237 -1.83 -7.17 5.05
C GLN A 237 -0.94 -6.19 4.26
N LEU A 238 -0.38 -5.16 4.92
CA LEU A 238 0.60 -4.28 4.29
C LEU A 238 1.88 -5.01 3.90
N GLN A 239 2.37 -5.94 4.72
CA GLN A 239 3.54 -6.77 4.38
C GLN A 239 3.31 -7.63 3.14
N ILE A 240 2.09 -8.12 2.92
CA ILE A 240 1.74 -8.88 1.71
C ILE A 240 1.74 -7.97 0.47
N ILE A 241 1.26 -6.73 0.58
CA ILE A 241 1.25 -5.77 -0.53
C ILE A 241 2.68 -5.28 -0.85
N LEU A 242 3.47 -5.00 0.17
CA LEU A 242 4.86 -4.56 0.08
C LEU A 242 5.80 -5.77 0.00
N ASP A 243 5.51 -6.64 -0.96
CA ASP A 243 6.20 -7.91 -1.19
C ASP A 243 7.69 -7.74 -1.57
N ASP A 244 8.43 -8.85 -1.62
CA ASP A 244 9.85 -8.84 -1.99
C ASP A 244 10.09 -8.23 -3.38
N LYS A 245 9.14 -8.37 -4.32
CA LYS A 245 9.22 -7.74 -5.64
C LYS A 245 9.13 -6.24 -5.54
N PHE A 246 8.22 -5.72 -4.71
CA PHE A 246 8.12 -4.30 -4.42
C PHE A 246 9.39 -3.78 -3.74
N LEU A 247 9.91 -4.46 -2.72
CA LEU A 247 11.13 -4.07 -2.02
C LEU A 247 12.34 -4.06 -2.96
N SER A 248 12.46 -5.08 -3.81
CA SER A 248 13.48 -5.15 -4.86
C SER A 248 13.35 -3.98 -5.85
N ALA A 249 12.14 -3.70 -6.35
CA ALA A 249 11.91 -2.55 -7.22
C ALA A 249 12.14 -1.20 -6.51
N TYR A 250 11.87 -1.11 -5.21
CA TYR A 250 12.13 0.08 -4.42
C TYR A 250 13.63 0.38 -4.32
N GLN A 251 14.45 -0.66 -4.07
CA GLN A 251 15.90 -0.52 -3.93
C GLN A 251 16.61 -0.40 -5.29
N HIS A 252 16.34 -1.33 -6.20
CA HIS A 252 17.08 -1.50 -7.45
C HIS A 252 16.35 -0.95 -8.68
N GLY A 253 15.13 -0.48 -8.52
CA GLY A 253 14.28 -0.09 -9.62
C GLY A 253 13.79 -1.29 -10.45
N VAL A 254 12.87 -1.01 -11.36
CA VAL A 254 12.30 -1.99 -12.28
C VAL A 254 12.39 -1.47 -13.71
N VAL A 255 12.90 -2.29 -14.63
CA VAL A 255 13.00 -1.93 -16.04
C VAL A 255 11.66 -2.14 -16.73
N ILE A 256 11.18 -1.10 -17.40
CA ILE A 256 9.90 -1.07 -18.09
C ILE A 256 10.10 -0.40 -19.45
N ALA A 257 9.63 -1.06 -20.52
CA ALA A 257 9.50 -0.47 -21.84
C ALA A 257 8.29 0.47 -21.86
N CYS A 258 8.54 1.73 -22.18
CA CYS A 258 7.51 2.76 -22.23
C CYS A 258 6.88 2.85 -23.64
N VAL A 259 5.71 3.48 -23.71
CA VAL A 259 4.97 3.68 -24.97
C VAL A 259 5.72 4.51 -26.03
N ASP A 260 6.76 5.23 -25.63
CA ASP A 260 7.62 6.01 -26.52
C ASP A 260 8.81 5.21 -27.09
N GLY A 261 8.85 3.89 -26.84
CA GLY A 261 9.88 2.99 -27.34
C GLY A 261 11.18 3.02 -26.54
N LEU A 262 11.25 3.80 -25.45
CA LEU A 262 12.41 3.86 -24.58
C LEU A 262 12.22 2.95 -23.36
N GLU A 263 13.26 2.21 -23.01
CA GLU A 263 13.32 1.51 -21.74
C GLU A 263 13.84 2.44 -20.65
N ARG A 264 13.18 2.40 -19.49
CA ARG A 264 13.59 3.18 -18.32
C ARG A 264 13.55 2.32 -17.08
N ARG A 265 14.40 2.65 -16.11
CA ARG A 265 14.42 2.00 -14.80
C ARG A 265 13.64 2.87 -13.81
N PHE A 266 12.47 2.38 -13.40
CA PHE A 266 11.58 3.08 -12.50
C PHE A 266 11.85 2.70 -11.05
N PHE A 267 11.96 3.70 -10.18
CA PHE A 267 12.14 3.56 -8.75
C PHE A 267 10.86 4.03 -8.05
N PRO A 268 10.02 3.11 -7.55
CA PRO A 268 8.85 3.46 -6.77
C PRO A 268 9.25 4.21 -5.50
N ARG A 269 8.58 5.32 -5.19
CA ARG A 269 8.81 6.11 -3.98
C ARG A 269 7.47 6.47 -3.35
N LEU A 270 7.30 6.16 -2.07
CA LEU A 270 6.08 6.51 -1.34
C LEU A 270 6.12 8.00 -0.98
N PHE A 271 5.19 8.79 -1.50
CA PHE A 271 5.06 10.22 -1.19
C PHE A 271 3.92 10.52 -0.24
N THR A 272 2.82 9.78 -0.35
CA THR A 272 1.66 9.95 0.53
C THR A 272 1.08 8.59 0.90
N TYR A 273 0.74 8.44 2.17
CA TYR A 273 -0.10 7.36 2.66
C TYR A 273 -1.19 7.99 3.54
N SER A 274 -2.44 7.93 3.09
CA SER A 274 -3.59 8.46 3.83
C SER A 274 -4.53 7.32 4.16
N ALA A 275 -4.73 7.01 5.44
CA ALA A 275 -5.60 5.92 5.85
C ALA A 275 -6.61 6.43 6.88
N ASP A 276 -7.88 6.08 6.66
CA ASP A 276 -8.97 6.27 7.63
C ASP A 276 -9.32 4.94 8.31
N TYR A 277 -8.30 4.12 8.61
CA TYR A 277 -8.52 2.80 9.20
C TYR A 277 -9.01 2.94 10.64
N PRO A 278 -10.00 2.14 11.09
CA PRO A 278 -10.46 2.23 12.46
C PRO A 278 -9.44 1.50 13.32
N GLU A 279 -8.56 2.29 13.93
CA GLU A 279 -7.74 1.85 15.07
C GLU A 279 -8.60 1.61 16.34
N LYS A 280 -9.92 1.76 16.24
CA LYS A 280 -10.90 1.62 17.32
C LYS A 280 -11.78 0.40 17.13
#